data_AF-A0A1A8EVQ8-F1
#
_entry.id   AF-A0A1A8EVQ8-F1
#
_cell.length_a   1.000
_cell.length_b   1.000
_cell.length_c   1.000
_cell.angle_alpha   90.00
_cell.angle_beta   90.00
_cell.angle_gamma   90.00
#
_symmetry.space_group_name_H-M   'P 1'
#
loop_
_entity.id
_entity.type
_entity.pdbx_description
1 polymer ?
#
loop_
_entity_poly.entity_id
_entity_poly.type
_entity_poly.pdbx_seq_one_letter_code
_entity_poly.pdbx_strand_id
1 'polypeptide(L)'
;VLEKYKTKTKLIGDGAKGDCTLQIYNVQESEHIYMRVVAVPKPYSFRANPVSIHVNGSDVRAVTAEADSTDATTTPPPQTPTVSFETPLSSFYISIPAVVLLIAAVAGIIIYKKCKRSHNL
;
A
#
# COMPACT_ATOMS: atom_id res chain seq x y z
N VAL A 1 -18.24 -3.21 2.24
CA VAL A 1 -17.49 -3.46 0.97
C VAL A 1 -18.29 -2.81 -0.15
N LEU A 2 -17.63 -2.15 -1.12
CA LEU A 2 -18.32 -1.48 -2.22
C LEU A 2 -18.97 -2.53 -3.16
N GLU A 3 -20.20 -2.29 -3.63
CA GLU A 3 -20.95 -3.29 -4.43
C GLU A 3 -20.19 -3.73 -5.70
N LYS A 4 -19.43 -2.83 -6.34
CA LYS A 4 -18.63 -3.16 -7.53
C LYS A 4 -17.52 -4.20 -7.32
N TYR A 5 -17.14 -4.44 -6.06
CA TYR A 5 -16.13 -5.43 -5.65
C TYR A 5 -16.73 -6.69 -5.04
N LYS A 6 -18.03 -6.67 -4.71
CA LYS A 6 -18.74 -7.83 -4.20
C LYS A 6 -18.68 -8.94 -5.25
N THR A 7 -18.45 -10.17 -4.81
CA THR A 7 -18.22 -11.37 -5.64
C THR A 7 -17.02 -11.33 -6.60
N LYS A 8 -16.36 -10.18 -6.77
CA LYS A 8 -15.19 -10.00 -7.65
C LYS A 8 -13.85 -10.03 -6.91
N THR A 9 -13.84 -10.15 -5.59
CA THR A 9 -12.61 -10.16 -4.79
C THR A 9 -12.54 -11.39 -3.89
N LYS A 10 -11.37 -12.01 -3.79
CA LYS A 10 -11.09 -13.14 -2.89
C LYS A 10 -9.77 -12.92 -2.17
N LEU A 11 -9.77 -13.02 -0.84
CA LEU A 11 -8.53 -13.06 -0.07
C LEU A 11 -7.94 -14.46 -0.19
N ILE A 12 -6.72 -14.58 -0.70
CA ILE A 12 -6.03 -15.86 -0.93
C ILE A 12 -4.78 -16.02 -0.07
N GLY A 13 -4.33 -14.95 0.59
CA GLY A 13 -3.18 -14.97 1.48
C GLY A 13 -3.47 -15.64 2.83
N ASP A 14 -2.40 -16.10 3.49
CA ASP A 14 -2.43 -16.62 4.85
C ASP A 14 -2.25 -15.51 5.90
N GLY A 15 -3.37 -15.06 6.48
CA GLY A 15 -3.36 -14.01 7.50
C GLY A 15 -2.56 -14.35 8.76
N ALA A 16 -2.40 -15.63 9.11
CA ALA A 16 -1.59 -16.03 10.27
C ALA A 16 -0.09 -15.82 10.01
N LYS A 17 0.32 -15.80 8.74
CA LYS A 17 1.69 -15.48 8.30
C LYS A 17 1.85 -14.01 7.89
N GLY A 18 0.81 -13.18 8.08
CA GLY A 18 0.80 -11.78 7.65
C GLY A 18 0.62 -11.60 6.14
N ASP A 19 0.28 -12.65 5.39
CA ASP A 19 -0.01 -12.56 3.98
C ASP A 19 -1.48 -12.16 3.76
N CYS A 20 -1.68 -10.96 3.23
CA CYS A 20 -2.99 -10.37 2.97
C CYS A 20 -3.30 -10.29 1.46
N THR A 21 -2.73 -11.20 0.66
CA THR A 21 -2.89 -11.18 -0.80
C THR A 21 -4.36 -11.23 -1.21
N LEU A 22 -4.76 -10.22 -1.98
CA LEU A 22 -6.12 -10.06 -2.52
C LEU A 22 -6.11 -10.34 -4.02
N GLN A 23 -6.93 -11.31 -4.43
CA GLN A 23 -7.23 -11.57 -5.83
C GLN A 23 -8.47 -10.77 -6.24
N ILE A 24 -8.40 -10.10 -7.39
CA ILE A 24 -9.48 -9.29 -7.97
C ILE A 24 -9.76 -9.82 -9.38
N TYR A 25 -11.02 -10.10 -9.69
CA TYR A 25 -11.49 -10.58 -10.98
C TYR A 25 -12.27 -9.50 -11.73
N ASN A 26 -12.29 -9.59 -13.06
CA ASN A 26 -13.12 -8.76 -13.93
C ASN A 26 -13.01 -7.25 -13.59
N VAL A 27 -11.77 -6.77 -13.53
CA VAL A 27 -11.45 -5.35 -13.35
C VAL A 27 -11.81 -4.62 -14.64
N GLN A 28 -12.76 -3.69 -14.56
CA GLN A 28 -13.28 -2.93 -15.70
C GLN A 28 -12.88 -1.45 -15.68
N GLU A 29 -12.51 -0.95 -14.50
CA GLU A 29 -12.19 0.46 -14.28
C GLU A 29 -10.79 0.56 -13.68
N SER A 30 -10.05 1.59 -14.07
CA SER A 30 -8.83 1.99 -13.39
C SER A 30 -9.17 2.64 -12.05
N GLU A 31 -8.51 2.23 -10.96
CA GLU A 31 -8.78 2.76 -9.62
C GLU A 31 -7.53 2.67 -8.72
N HIS A 32 -7.48 3.53 -7.70
CA HIS A 32 -6.52 3.44 -6.60
C HIS A 32 -7.19 2.85 -5.36
N ILE A 33 -6.67 1.72 -4.89
CA ILE A 33 -7.14 1.05 -3.67
C ILE A 33 -6.06 1.07 -2.59
N TYR A 34 -6.43 0.94 -1.32
CA TYR A 34 -5.48 0.82 -0.21
C TYR A 34 -5.91 -0.25 0.78
N MET A 35 -4.94 -0.84 1.47
CA MET A 35 -5.19 -1.84 2.50
C MET A 35 -5.60 -1.18 3.83
N ARG A 36 -6.57 -1.78 4.51
CA ARG A 36 -6.93 -1.43 5.89
C ARG A 36 -6.96 -2.70 6.74
N VAL A 37 -6.21 -2.67 7.84
CA VAL A 37 -6.23 -3.71 8.87
C VAL A 37 -7.18 -3.26 9.97
N VAL A 38 -8.23 -4.05 10.20
CA VAL A 38 -9.18 -3.82 11.30
C VAL A 38 -8.74 -4.66 12.48
N ALA A 39 -7.89 -4.10 13.34
CA ALA A 39 -7.48 -4.69 14.60
C ALA A 39 -8.16 -3.98 15.77
N VAL A 40 -8.49 -4.73 16.82
CA VAL A 40 -8.99 -4.18 18.08
C VAL A 40 -7.78 -3.92 18.99
N PRO A 41 -7.65 -2.74 19.64
CA PRO A 41 -8.61 -1.62 19.66
C PRO A 41 -8.40 -0.60 18.54
N LYS A 42 -7.28 -0.65 17.81
CA LYS A 42 -6.89 0.39 16.85
C LYS A 42 -6.79 -0.16 15.43
N PRO A 43 -7.71 0.21 14.52
CA PRO A 43 -7.55 -0.08 13.10
C PRO A 43 -6.47 0.81 12.48
N TYR A 44 -5.83 0.33 11.42
CA TYR A 44 -4.82 1.08 10.67
C TYR A 44 -5.11 1.02 9.16
N SER A 45 -4.89 2.13 8.46
CA SER A 45 -5.11 2.23 7.00
C SER A 45 -3.84 2.71 6.32
N PHE A 46 -3.37 1.97 5.32
CA PHE A 46 -2.16 2.27 4.55
C PHE A 46 -2.42 3.34 3.47
N ARG A 47 -3.07 4.45 3.82
CA ARG A 47 -3.51 5.49 2.86
C ARG A 47 -2.35 6.13 2.09
N ALA A 48 -1.16 6.19 2.70
CA ALA A 48 0.04 6.71 2.08
C ALA A 48 0.68 5.74 1.07
N ASN A 49 0.24 4.48 1.04
CA ASN A 49 0.75 3.43 0.16
C ASN A 49 -0.41 2.81 -0.65
N PRO A 50 -1.05 3.57 -1.56
CA PRO A 50 -2.08 3.01 -2.42
C PRO A 50 -1.48 2.10 -3.49
N VAL A 51 -2.30 1.18 -3.98
CA VAL A 51 -2.03 0.37 -5.18
C VAL A 51 -2.89 0.91 -6.31
N SER A 52 -2.26 1.18 -7.46
CA SER A 52 -2.92 1.70 -8.64
C SER A 52 -3.21 0.56 -9.62
N ILE A 53 -4.48 0.38 -9.98
CA ILE A 53 -4.91 -0.59 -10.99
C ILE A 53 -5.21 0.19 -12.27
N HIS A 54 -4.56 -0.18 -13.37
CA HIS A 54 -4.76 0.43 -14.69
C HIS A 54 -5.33 -0.60 -15.66
N VAL A 55 -6.44 -0.24 -16.31
CA VAL A 55 -7.10 -1.05 -17.34
C VAL A 55 -7.00 -0.30 -18.67
N ASN A 56 -6.28 -0.87 -19.64
CA ASN A 56 -6.12 -0.30 -20.98
C ASN A 56 -6.96 -1.08 -22.00
N GLY A 57 -7.83 -0.40 -22.74
CA GLY A 57 -8.53 -0.92 -23.92
C GLY A 57 -9.88 -1.60 -23.66
N SER A 58 -10.72 -1.64 -24.70
CA SER A 58 -12.08 -2.19 -24.73
C SER A 58 -12.18 -3.72 -24.81
N ASP A 59 -11.04 -4.43 -24.86
CA ASP A 59 -10.96 -5.89 -25.08
C ASP A 59 -10.37 -6.66 -23.88
N VAL A 60 -10.67 -6.23 -22.65
CA VAL A 60 -10.28 -6.99 -21.46
C VAL A 60 -11.25 -8.15 -21.26
N ARG A 61 -10.88 -9.31 -21.80
CA ARG A 61 -11.64 -10.56 -21.66
C ARG A 61 -11.68 -10.94 -20.18
N ALA A 62 -12.88 -10.92 -19.59
CA ALA A 62 -13.09 -11.22 -18.17
C ALA A 62 -12.56 -12.62 -17.84
N VAL A 63 -11.70 -12.72 -16.82
CA VAL A 63 -11.39 -14.00 -16.18
C VAL A 63 -12.63 -14.38 -15.37
N THR A 64 -13.44 -15.28 -15.94
CA THR A 64 -14.60 -15.86 -15.27
C THR A 64 -14.10 -16.74 -14.11
N ALA A 65 -14.62 -16.51 -12.90
CA ALA A 65 -14.45 -17.45 -11.81
C ALA A 65 -15.40 -18.62 -12.06
N GLU A 66 -14.88 -19.67 -12.72
CA GLU A 66 -15.61 -20.94 -12.84
C GLU A 66 -15.77 -21.54 -11.44
N ALA A 67 -17.02 -21.83 -11.08
CA ALA A 67 -17.32 -22.65 -9.94
C ALA A 67 -16.88 -24.09 -10.25
N ASP A 68 -16.08 -24.65 -9.36
CA ASP A 68 -15.53 -26.00 -9.45
C ASP A 68 -16.60 -27.04 -9.78
N SER A 69 -16.54 -27.60 -10.99
CA SER A 69 -17.23 -28.82 -11.41
C SER A 69 -16.54 -29.39 -12.67
N THR A 70 -15.76 -30.43 -12.41
CA THR A 70 -15.24 -31.53 -13.24
C THR A 70 -15.36 -31.47 -14.78
N ASP A 71 -14.18 -31.68 -15.39
CA ASP A 71 -13.87 -32.45 -16.61
C ASP A 71 -13.65 -31.77 -17.99
N ALA A 72 -12.61 -32.28 -18.66
CA ALA A 72 -12.18 -32.14 -20.06
C ALA A 72 -11.40 -30.88 -20.54
N THR A 73 -10.07 -31.06 -20.61
CA THR A 73 -9.14 -30.81 -21.74
C THR A 73 -9.42 -29.63 -22.71
N THR A 74 -8.53 -28.63 -22.72
CA THR A 74 -7.65 -28.24 -23.86
C THR A 74 -6.79 -27.04 -23.44
N THR A 75 -5.47 -27.20 -23.56
CA THR A 75 -4.43 -26.21 -23.25
C THR A 75 -4.33 -25.11 -24.31
N PRO A 76 -4.35 -23.83 -23.93
CA PRO A 76 -3.59 -22.78 -24.61
C PRO A 76 -2.39 -22.33 -23.74
N PRO A 77 -1.30 -21.84 -24.36
CA PRO A 77 -0.03 -21.58 -23.68
C PRO A 77 -0.15 -20.47 -22.61
N PRO A 78 0.61 -20.56 -21.50
CA PRO A 78 0.57 -19.56 -20.43
C PRO A 78 1.09 -18.21 -20.93
N GLN A 79 0.21 -17.23 -21.07
CA GLN A 79 0.60 -15.83 -21.21
C GLN A 79 0.79 -15.25 -19.82
N THR A 80 2.05 -15.13 -19.39
CA THR A 80 2.44 -14.49 -18.13
C THR A 80 2.12 -12.99 -18.21
N PRO A 81 1.19 -12.46 -17.40
CA PRO A 81 1.03 -11.01 -17.28
C PRO A 81 2.27 -10.46 -16.57
N THR A 82 3.04 -9.62 -17.26
CA THR A 82 4.14 -8.86 -16.66
C THR A 82 3.54 -7.79 -15.75
N VAL A 83 3.39 -8.12 -14.46
CA VAL A 83 3.04 -7.16 -13.42
C VAL A 83 4.29 -6.37 -13.08
N SER A 84 4.39 -5.14 -13.61
CA SER A 84 5.45 -4.21 -13.22
C SER A 84 5.07 -3.55 -11.90
N PHE A 85 5.80 -3.88 -10.84
CA PHE A 85 5.70 -3.19 -9.55
C PHE A 85 6.63 -1.99 -9.58
N GLU A 86 6.11 -0.82 -9.94
CA GLU A 86 6.85 0.42 -9.66
C GLU A 86 6.79 0.67 -8.15
N THR A 87 7.93 0.48 -7.49
CA THR A 87 8.11 0.84 -6.09
C THR A 87 8.47 2.33 -6.07
N PRO A 88 7.59 3.26 -5.66
CA PRO A 88 8.04 4.62 -5.38
C PRO A 88 8.85 4.57 -4.09
N LEU A 89 10.16 4.33 -4.21
CA LEU A 89 11.12 4.66 -3.16
C LEU A 89 11.18 6.19 -3.05
N SER A 90 10.15 6.79 -2.46
CA SER A 90 10.20 8.14 -1.91
C SER A 90 11.16 8.12 -0.73
N SER A 91 12.44 8.01 -1.03
CA SER A 91 13.52 8.23 -0.08
C SER A 91 13.46 9.69 0.32
N PHE A 92 13.03 9.96 1.55
CA PHE A 92 13.26 11.25 2.16
C PHE A 92 14.76 11.38 2.39
N TYR A 93 15.45 11.95 1.41
CA TYR A 93 16.87 12.29 1.49
C TYR A 93 17.00 13.44 2.48
N ILE A 94 17.02 13.12 3.78
CA ILE A 94 17.32 14.10 4.82
C ILE A 94 18.81 14.37 4.71
N SER A 95 19.15 15.52 4.14
CA SER A 95 20.52 16.01 4.07
C SER A 95 21.11 16.03 5.48
N ILE A 96 22.23 15.32 5.70
CA ILE A 96 22.96 15.27 6.98
C ILE A 96 23.14 16.66 7.65
N PRO A 97 23.42 17.76 6.91
CA PRO A 97 23.46 19.11 7.46
C PRO A 97 22.17 19.56 8.17
N ALA A 98 21.00 19.15 7.67
CA ALA A 98 19.71 19.57 8.23
C ALA A 98 19.46 18.96 9.63
N VAL A 99 19.91 17.72 9.84
CA VAL A 99 19.81 17.05 11.14
C VAL A 99 20.71 17.73 12.17
N VAL A 100 21.94 18.07 11.77
CA VAL A 100 22.91 18.76 12.64
C VAL A 100 22.40 20.14 13.05
N LEU A 101 21.81 20.90 12.12
CA LEU A 101 21.22 22.21 12.40
C LEU A 101 20.05 22.14 13.40
N LEU A 102 19.18 21.13 13.27
CA LEU A 102 18.07 20.95 14.21
C LEU A 102 18.56 20.65 15.62
N ILE A 103 19.56 19.77 15.77
CA ILE A 103 20.14 19.45 17.08
C ILE A 103 20.81 20.68 17.69
N ALA A 104 21.58 21.43 16.90
CA ALA A 104 22.23 22.66 17.36
C ALA A 104 21.22 23.74 17.79
N ALA A 105 20.11 23.90 17.05
CA ALA A 105 19.04 24.83 17.40
C ALA A 105 18.39 24.46 18.75
N VAL A 106 18.05 23.19 18.96
CA VAL A 106 17.45 22.71 20.22
C VAL A 106 18.43 22.91 21.39
N ALA A 107 19.69 22.53 21.22
CA ALA A 107 20.72 22.74 22.24
C ALA A 107 20.91 24.23 22.56
N GLY A 108 20.96 25.09 21.53
CA GLY A 108 21.06 26.53 21.66
C GLY A 108 19.88 27.14 22.43
N ILE A 109 18.65 26.71 22.14
CA ILE A 109 17.45 27.17 22.87
C ILE A 109 17.51 26.77 24.35
N ILE A 110 17.92 25.53 24.66
CA ILE A 110 18.04 25.05 26.04
C ILE A 110 19.10 25.86 26.79
N ILE A 111 20.28 26.07 26.18
CA ILE A 111 21.37 26.86 26.75
C ILE A 111 20.91 28.30 26.95
N TYR A 112 20.28 28.92 25.95
CA TYR A 112 19.77 30.28 26.04
C TYR A 112 18.79 30.46 27.19
N LYS A 113 17.83 29.53 27.35
CA LYS A 113 16.89 29.56 28.49
C LYS A 113 17.61 29.39 29.83
N LYS A 114 18.63 28.54 29.91
CA LYS A 114 19.43 28.32 31.13
C LYS A 114 20.27 29.55 31.48
N CYS A 115 20.95 30.15 30.50
CA CYS A 115 21.74 31.38 30.68
C CYS A 115 20.85 32.57 31.04
N LYS A 116 19.71 32.76 30.36
CA LYS A 116 18.74 33.81 30.71
C LYS A 116 18.24 33.66 32.14
N ARG A 117 17.96 32.43 32.59
CA ARG A 117 17.53 32.17 33.97
C ARG A 117 18.63 32.52 34.99
N SER A 118 19.90 32.27 34.66
CA SER A 118 21.03 32.56 35.54
C SER A 118 21.39 34.05 35.61
N HIS A 119 21.04 34.86 34.61
CA HIS A 119 21.32 36.29 34.58
C HIS A 119 20.18 37.15 35.16
N ASN A 120 19.03 36.54 35.50
CA ASN A 120 17.89 37.22 36.14
C ASN A 120 17.71 36.79 37.60
N LEU A 121 18.76 36.27 38.23
CA LEU A 121 18.85 35.91 39.65
C LEU A 121 20.08 36.61 40.23
#